data_AF-A0A7S2NZP7-F1
#
_entry.id   AF-A0A7S2NZP7-F1
#
_cell.length_a   1.000
_cell.length_b   1.000
_cell.length_c   1.000
_cell.angle_alpha   90.00
_cell.angle_beta   90.00
_cell.angle_gamma   90.00
#
_symmetry.space_group_name_H-M   'P 1'
#
loop_
_entity.id
_entity.type
_entity.pdbx_description
1 polymer ?
#
loop_
_entity_poly.entity_id
_entity_poly.type
_entity_poly.pdbx_seq_one_letter_code
_entity_poly.pdbx_strand_id
1 'polypeptide(L)'
;SCIERDWGKDACDMLTDINSVDPDSVVFNWECCCGCSDHGFDNKVTPMPLFSYLLHERSFMVMCSDFSLKALIHEWDDEILGVNPLKKVGEFSSRMVLRFDPKKLQECEDSTQLQMLGELCKDSGEASVHALGGTIAYTIDSNVTPQSHPNKSVGWTELEVLTFAIELDGNGP
;
A
#
# COMPACT_ATOMS: atom_id res chain seq x y z
N SER A 1 2.20 8.38 25.07
CA SER A 1 2.04 6.97 25.50
C SER A 1 0.73 6.42 24.95
N CYS A 2 0.52 5.10 24.84
CA CYS A 2 -0.76 4.54 24.34
C CYS A 2 -1.98 5.00 25.18
N ILE A 3 -1.74 5.34 26.45
CA ILE A 3 -2.71 5.91 27.40
C ILE A 3 -3.18 7.32 26.97
N GLU A 4 -2.34 8.10 26.27
CA GLU A 4 -2.69 9.45 25.79
C GLU A 4 -3.53 9.42 24.50
N ARG A 5 -3.62 8.27 23.82
CA ARG A 5 -4.28 8.15 22.51
C ARG A 5 -5.66 7.48 22.57
N ASP A 6 -6.12 7.06 23.75
CA ASP A 6 -7.40 6.35 23.98
C ASP A 6 -7.58 5.08 23.11
N TRP A 7 -6.47 4.44 22.74
CA TRP A 7 -6.50 3.19 21.98
C TRP A 7 -6.77 2.05 22.96
N GLY A 8 -7.75 1.19 22.66
CA GLY A 8 -8.15 0.09 23.54
C GLY A 8 -6.98 -0.81 23.97
N LYS A 9 -7.16 -1.60 25.03
CA LYS A 9 -6.10 -2.44 25.62
C LYS A 9 -5.35 -3.27 24.58
N ASP A 10 -6.06 -3.89 23.64
CA ASP A 10 -5.45 -4.75 22.62
C ASP A 10 -4.51 -3.97 21.68
N ALA A 11 -4.87 -2.73 21.34
CA ALA A 11 -4.01 -1.84 20.57
C ALA A 11 -2.78 -1.40 21.38
N CYS A 12 -2.93 -1.18 22.70
CA CYS A 12 -1.79 -0.88 23.57
C CYS A 12 -0.79 -2.04 23.66
N ASP A 13 -1.30 -3.27 23.76
CA ASP A 13 -0.47 -4.48 23.83
C ASP A 13 0.26 -4.68 22.49
N MET A 14 -0.46 -4.60 21.36
CA MET A 14 0.13 -4.65 20.01
C MET A 14 1.22 -3.60 19.84
N LEU A 15 0.96 -2.35 20.24
CA LEU A 15 1.95 -1.28 20.17
C LEU A 15 3.20 -1.58 21.02
N THR A 16 3.02 -2.17 22.19
CA THR A 16 4.14 -2.55 23.07
C THR A 16 5.02 -3.60 22.39
N ASP A 17 4.41 -4.61 21.79
CA ASP A 17 5.11 -5.69 21.10
C ASP A 17 5.89 -5.16 19.88
N ILE A 18 5.26 -4.35 19.02
CA ILE A 18 5.93 -3.79 17.83
C ILE A 18 6.98 -2.73 18.21
N ASN A 19 6.84 -2.08 19.37
CA ASN A 19 7.86 -1.16 19.88
C ASN A 19 9.09 -1.89 20.42
N SER A 20 9.01 -3.21 20.65
CA SER A 20 10.12 -4.01 21.15
C SER A 20 11.06 -4.55 20.06
N VAL A 21 10.71 -4.36 18.78
CA VAL A 21 11.46 -4.86 17.63
C VAL A 21 11.89 -3.73 16.70
N ASP A 22 12.89 -4.03 15.88
CA ASP A 22 13.36 -3.14 14.81
C ASP A 22 12.25 -2.95 13.76
N PRO A 23 11.96 -1.69 13.32
CA PRO A 23 10.99 -1.43 12.27
C PRO A 23 11.18 -2.24 10.98
N ASP A 24 12.43 -2.49 10.58
CA ASP A 24 12.75 -3.23 9.34
C ASP A 24 12.39 -4.72 9.45
N SER A 25 12.10 -5.20 10.67
CA SER A 25 11.69 -6.58 10.91
C SER A 25 10.17 -6.80 10.83
N VAL A 26 9.37 -5.74 10.64
CA VAL A 26 7.90 -5.82 10.67
C VAL A 26 7.29 -5.08 9.49
N VAL A 27 6.39 -5.77 8.79
CA VAL A 27 5.53 -5.18 7.75
C VAL A 27 4.09 -5.15 8.24
N PHE A 28 3.46 -3.99 8.18
CA PHE A 28 2.03 -3.82 8.42
C PHE A 28 1.27 -4.02 7.13
N ASN A 29 0.81 -5.26 6.89
CA ASN A 29 -0.02 -5.57 5.74
C ASN A 29 -1.50 -5.32 6.05
N TRP A 30 -2.07 -4.25 5.50
CA TRP A 30 -3.49 -4.02 5.49
C TRP A 30 -4.14 -4.83 4.38
N GLU A 31 -4.86 -5.86 4.79
CA GLU A 31 -5.72 -6.66 3.94
C GLU A 31 -7.17 -6.33 4.29
N CYS A 32 -8.03 -6.15 3.29
CA CYS A 32 -9.47 -6.16 3.53
C CYS A 32 -10.17 -7.11 2.56
N CYS A 33 -11.30 -7.65 3.03
CA CYS A 33 -12.26 -8.29 2.15
C CYS A 33 -13.02 -7.24 1.30
N CYS A 34 -13.88 -7.71 0.42
CA CYS A 34 -14.79 -6.86 -0.37
C CYS A 34 -15.69 -5.92 0.47
N GLY A 35 -15.73 -6.07 1.80
CA GLY A 35 -16.52 -5.23 2.71
C GLY A 35 -16.02 -3.79 2.90
N CYS A 36 -14.69 -3.54 2.89
CA CYS A 36 -14.15 -2.18 3.04
C CYS A 36 -14.10 -1.43 1.69
N SER A 37 -13.75 -2.14 0.60
CA SER A 37 -13.68 -1.68 -0.80
C SER A 37 -13.80 -0.15 -1.01
N ASP A 38 -14.87 0.30 -1.65
CA ASP A 38 -15.04 1.71 -2.04
C ASP A 38 -15.67 2.56 -0.92
N HIS A 39 -15.79 2.02 0.31
CA HIS A 39 -16.47 2.67 1.44
C HIS A 39 -15.51 3.05 2.60
N GLY A 40 -14.21 2.82 2.46
CA GLY A 40 -13.23 3.07 3.53
C GLY A 40 -13.04 1.88 4.47
N PHE A 41 -12.16 2.04 5.46
CA PHE A 41 -11.77 0.98 6.40
C PHE A 41 -12.84 0.75 7.47
N ASP A 42 -13.49 1.80 7.96
CA ASP A 42 -14.70 1.78 8.81
C ASP A 42 -15.28 3.20 8.89
N ASN A 43 -16.61 3.33 8.80
CA ASN A 43 -17.30 4.62 8.92
C ASN A 43 -17.21 5.26 10.32
N LYS A 44 -16.67 4.54 11.32
CA LYS A 44 -16.63 5.00 12.72
C LYS A 44 -15.23 5.40 13.20
N VAL A 45 -14.19 4.75 12.69
CA VAL A 45 -12.81 4.95 13.16
C VAL A 45 -11.86 4.86 11.96
N THR A 46 -11.20 5.96 11.65
CA THR A 46 -10.20 6.00 10.59
C THR A 46 -8.84 5.45 11.09
N PRO A 47 -8.08 4.71 10.26
CA PRO A 47 -6.76 4.22 10.65
C PRO A 47 -5.66 5.26 10.49
N MET A 48 -5.97 6.47 10.00
CA MET A 48 -4.96 7.50 9.72
C MET A 48 -4.04 7.85 10.91
N PRO A 49 -4.51 7.98 12.17
CA PRO A 49 -3.62 8.18 13.31
C PRO A 49 -2.61 7.04 13.52
N LEU A 50 -2.99 5.80 13.18
CA LEU A 50 -2.08 4.66 13.22
C LEU A 50 -1.10 4.72 12.04
N PHE A 51 -1.54 5.06 10.83
CA PHE A 51 -0.63 5.27 9.69
C PHE A 51 0.42 6.33 10.00
N SER A 52 0.02 7.48 10.56
CA SER A 52 0.96 8.52 10.97
C SER A 52 1.99 8.01 11.97
N TYR A 53 1.58 7.21 12.95
CA TYR A 53 2.51 6.62 13.92
C TYR A 53 3.47 5.64 13.26
N LEU A 54 2.94 4.73 12.43
CA LEU A 54 3.73 3.69 11.79
C LEU A 54 4.75 4.28 10.82
N LEU A 55 4.33 5.21 9.97
CA LEU A 55 5.17 5.81 8.92
C LEU A 55 6.15 6.85 9.49
N HIS A 56 5.66 7.80 10.30
CA HIS A 56 6.44 9.00 10.63
C HIS A 56 7.15 8.93 11.98
N GLU A 57 6.56 8.25 12.97
CA GLU A 57 7.18 8.13 14.30
C GLU A 57 8.08 6.90 14.42
N ARG A 58 7.80 5.86 13.64
CA ARG A 58 8.48 4.55 13.75
C ARG A 58 9.14 4.05 12.49
N SER A 59 8.86 4.64 11.33
CA SER A 59 9.43 4.23 10.04
C SER A 59 9.19 2.75 9.69
N PHE A 60 8.02 2.21 10.04
CA PHE A 60 7.61 0.87 9.59
C PHE A 60 7.18 0.88 8.12
N MET A 61 7.34 -0.26 7.45
CA MET A 61 6.71 -0.52 6.16
C MET A 61 5.21 -0.78 6.33
N VAL A 62 4.39 -0.04 5.58
CA VAL A 62 2.94 -0.27 5.47
C VAL A 62 2.62 -0.71 4.04
N MET A 63 1.90 -1.83 3.92
CA MET A 63 1.44 -2.38 2.64
C MET A 63 -0.08 -2.36 2.61
N CYS A 64 -0.66 -1.91 1.49
CA CYS A 64 -2.10 -1.96 1.25
C CYS A 64 -2.36 -2.74 -0.05
N SER A 65 -2.95 -3.94 0.11
CA SER A 65 -3.41 -4.78 -0.99
C SER A 65 -4.63 -4.19 -1.71
N ASP A 66 -5.17 -4.87 -2.71
CA ASP A 66 -6.18 -4.34 -3.63
C ASP A 66 -7.42 -3.70 -2.98
N PHE A 67 -8.13 -4.39 -2.08
CA PHE A 67 -9.33 -3.85 -1.44
C PHE A 67 -9.02 -2.81 -0.35
N SER A 68 -7.93 -2.99 0.39
CA SER A 68 -7.48 -2.01 1.39
C SER A 68 -6.91 -0.75 0.73
N LEU A 69 -6.36 -0.85 -0.48
CA LEU A 69 -5.93 0.29 -1.26
C LEU A 69 -7.13 1.13 -1.73
N LYS A 70 -8.25 0.49 -2.11
CA LYS A 70 -9.50 1.23 -2.37
C LYS A 70 -9.94 2.02 -1.13
N ALA A 71 -9.92 1.37 0.03
CA ALA A 71 -10.26 2.02 1.29
C ALA A 71 -9.29 3.16 1.63
N LEU A 72 -7.99 2.97 1.41
CA LEU A 72 -6.95 3.99 1.59
C LEU A 72 -7.16 5.20 0.68
N ILE A 73 -7.46 4.97 -0.60
CA ILE A 73 -7.75 6.05 -1.56
C ILE A 73 -8.99 6.85 -1.12
N HIS A 74 -10.01 6.18 -0.57
CA HIS A 74 -11.22 6.82 -0.07
C HIS A 74 -10.97 7.68 1.18
N GLU A 75 -10.18 7.16 2.14
CA GLU A 75 -9.82 7.85 3.39
C GLU A 75 -8.46 8.56 3.32
N TRP A 76 -8.01 8.93 2.12
CA TRP A 76 -6.69 9.48 1.93
C TRP A 76 -6.51 10.79 2.70
N ASP A 77 -5.44 10.88 3.49
CA ASP A 77 -5.10 12.07 4.26
C ASP A 77 -3.80 12.70 3.73
N ASP A 78 -3.93 13.84 3.06
CA ASP A 78 -2.80 14.57 2.48
C ASP A 78 -1.79 15.05 3.56
N GLU A 79 -2.21 15.24 4.81
CA GLU A 79 -1.31 15.62 5.91
C GLU A 79 -0.42 14.48 6.39
N ILE A 80 -0.76 13.24 6.06
CA ILE A 80 -0.04 12.04 6.49
C ILE A 80 0.63 11.34 5.32
N LEU A 81 -0.02 11.26 4.15
CA LEU A 81 0.44 10.49 3.01
C LEU A 81 0.98 11.37 1.87
N GLY A 82 0.83 12.69 1.98
CA GLY A 82 1.04 13.64 0.89
C GLY A 82 -0.09 13.60 -0.14
N VAL A 83 0.00 14.40 -1.20
CA VAL A 83 -1.07 14.48 -2.21
C VAL A 83 -1.26 13.14 -2.92
N ASN A 84 -2.50 12.62 -2.95
CA ASN A 84 -2.82 11.34 -3.58
C ASN A 84 -2.50 11.31 -5.09
N PRO A 85 -1.52 10.51 -5.54
CA PRO A 85 -1.19 10.40 -6.96
C PRO A 85 -1.97 9.29 -7.67
N LEU A 86 -2.80 8.52 -6.97
CA LEU A 86 -3.43 7.31 -7.48
C LEU A 86 -4.77 7.63 -8.14
N LYS A 87 -4.98 7.09 -9.34
CA LYS A 87 -6.21 7.23 -10.12
C LYS A 87 -6.73 5.86 -10.53
N LYS A 88 -7.94 5.51 -10.09
CA LYS A 88 -8.63 4.28 -10.52
C LYS A 88 -8.87 4.31 -12.04
N VAL A 89 -8.49 3.24 -12.73
CA VAL A 89 -8.67 3.08 -14.19
C VAL A 89 -9.56 1.90 -14.55
N GLY A 90 -9.82 0.99 -13.60
CA GLY A 90 -10.67 -0.16 -13.80
C GLY A 90 -10.64 -1.11 -12.62
N GLU A 91 -11.11 -2.32 -12.86
CA GLU A 91 -11.08 -3.42 -11.91
C GLU A 91 -10.83 -4.74 -12.64
N PHE A 92 -10.30 -5.71 -11.91
CA PHE A 92 -10.17 -7.09 -12.31
C PHE A 92 -11.24 -7.94 -11.63
N SER A 93 -11.52 -9.10 -12.19
CA SER A 93 -12.44 -10.11 -11.69
C SER A 93 -12.01 -11.55 -12.01
N SER A 94 -10.94 -11.75 -12.77
CA SER A 94 -10.46 -13.10 -13.11
C SER A 94 -8.96 -13.25 -13.04
N ARG A 95 -8.21 -12.47 -13.80
CA ARG A 95 -6.78 -12.65 -13.98
C ARG A 95 -6.11 -11.31 -14.21
N MET A 96 -4.95 -11.16 -13.58
CA MET A 96 -4.04 -10.05 -13.81
C MET A 96 -2.69 -10.59 -14.25
N VAL A 97 -2.12 -9.98 -15.30
CA VAL A 97 -0.73 -10.23 -15.69
C VAL A 97 0.06 -9.01 -15.29
N LEU A 98 0.97 -9.20 -14.33
CA LEU A 98 1.90 -8.20 -13.86
C LEU A 98 3.19 -8.30 -14.66
N ARG A 99 3.73 -7.16 -15.07
CA ARG A 99 5.07 -7.03 -15.66
C ARG A 99 5.93 -6.13 -14.78
N PHE A 100 7.22 -6.46 -14.72
CA PHE A 100 8.23 -5.76 -13.92
C PHE A 100 9.63 -6.06 -14.43
N ASP A 101 10.62 -5.30 -13.95
CA ASP A 101 12.04 -5.63 -14.13
C ASP A 101 12.47 -6.55 -12.98
N PRO A 102 12.77 -7.85 -13.24
CA PRO A 102 13.16 -8.78 -12.19
C PRO A 102 14.39 -8.35 -11.41
N LYS A 103 15.37 -7.73 -12.09
CA LYS A 103 16.61 -7.31 -11.45
C LYS A 103 16.34 -6.16 -10.49
N LYS A 104 15.53 -5.19 -10.91
CA LYS A 104 15.11 -4.09 -10.05
C LYS A 104 14.37 -4.58 -8.80
N LEU A 105 13.50 -5.59 -8.94
CA LEU A 105 12.83 -6.18 -7.78
C LEU A 105 13.80 -6.94 -6.85
N GLN A 106 14.76 -7.68 -7.40
CA GLN A 106 15.82 -8.35 -6.63
C GLN A 106 16.72 -7.36 -5.86
N GLU A 107 16.87 -6.14 -6.37
CA GLU A 107 17.65 -5.06 -5.74
C GLU A 107 16.81 -4.22 -4.76
N CYS A 108 15.53 -4.53 -4.55
CA CYS A 108 14.65 -3.80 -3.63
C CYS A 108 14.97 -4.19 -2.17
N GLU A 109 15.88 -3.48 -1.53
CA GLU A 109 16.39 -3.78 -0.18
C GLU A 109 15.28 -3.82 0.89
N ASP A 110 14.25 -2.99 0.72
CA ASP A 110 13.17 -2.82 1.69
C ASP A 110 12.11 -3.94 1.64
N SER A 111 12.05 -4.73 0.57
CA SER A 111 10.97 -5.71 0.38
C SER A 111 11.45 -7.08 -0.09
N THR A 112 11.61 -8.00 0.86
CA THR A 112 11.88 -9.42 0.57
C THR A 112 10.80 -10.04 -0.32
N GLN A 113 9.54 -9.60 -0.21
CA GLN A 113 8.46 -10.10 -1.08
C GLN A 113 8.68 -9.74 -2.55
N LEU A 114 9.12 -8.50 -2.82
CA LEU A 114 9.47 -8.07 -4.18
C LEU A 114 10.75 -8.77 -4.67
N GLN A 115 11.76 -8.91 -3.81
CA GLN A 115 12.97 -9.68 -4.14
C GLN A 115 12.62 -11.10 -4.60
N MET A 116 11.79 -11.80 -3.83
CA MET A 116 11.33 -13.15 -4.17
C MET A 116 10.54 -13.19 -5.48
N LEU A 117 9.68 -12.21 -5.75
CA LEU A 117 8.96 -12.12 -7.02
C LEU A 117 9.93 -11.97 -8.20
N GLY A 118 10.96 -11.13 -8.04
CA GLY A 118 12.03 -10.95 -9.01
C GLY A 118 12.86 -12.22 -9.23
N GLU A 119 13.12 -13.01 -8.19
CA GLU A 119 13.83 -14.29 -8.31
C GLU A 119 12.99 -15.35 -9.04
N LEU A 120 11.71 -15.49 -8.68
CA LEU A 120 10.79 -16.48 -9.25
C LEU A 120 10.50 -16.21 -10.73
N CYS A 121 10.47 -14.93 -11.12
CA CYS A 121 10.15 -14.49 -12.48
C CYS A 121 11.37 -13.92 -13.22
N LYS A 122 12.59 -14.35 -12.84
CA LYS A 122 13.86 -13.81 -13.36
C LYS A 122 13.98 -13.81 -14.89
N ASP A 123 13.38 -14.80 -15.55
CA ASP A 123 13.50 -15.00 -17.00
C ASP A 123 12.34 -14.36 -17.78
N SER A 124 11.16 -14.24 -17.16
CA SER A 124 9.94 -13.73 -17.81
C SER A 124 9.72 -12.24 -17.60
N GLY A 125 10.08 -11.69 -16.43
CA GLY A 125 9.62 -10.36 -16.02
C GLY A 125 8.12 -10.25 -15.83
N GLU A 126 7.42 -11.39 -15.72
CA GLU A 126 5.98 -11.46 -15.70
C GLU A 126 5.45 -12.49 -14.70
N ALA A 127 4.38 -12.11 -14.01
CA ALA A 127 3.62 -12.98 -13.11
C ALA A 127 2.14 -12.95 -13.47
N SER A 128 1.55 -14.12 -13.70
CA SER A 128 0.11 -14.27 -13.89
C SER A 128 -0.54 -14.67 -12.58
N VAL A 129 -1.43 -13.82 -12.08
CA VAL A 129 -2.14 -14.05 -10.81
C VAL A 129 -3.64 -14.08 -11.02
N HIS A 130 -4.33 -14.86 -10.19
CA HIS A 130 -5.79 -14.83 -10.13
C HIS A 130 -6.22 -13.59 -9.36
N ALA A 131 -7.16 -12.83 -9.91
CA ALA A 131 -7.73 -11.64 -9.28
C ALA A 131 -9.14 -11.94 -8.79
N LEU A 132 -9.46 -11.49 -7.58
CA LEU A 132 -10.84 -11.58 -7.08
C LEU A 132 -11.72 -10.53 -7.80
N GLY A 133 -13.02 -10.79 -7.81
CA GLY A 133 -14.01 -9.81 -8.29
C GLY A 133 -13.86 -8.47 -7.59
N GLY A 134 -13.58 -7.42 -8.36
CA GLY A 134 -13.42 -6.05 -7.84
C GLY A 134 -12.01 -5.70 -7.38
N THR A 135 -10.98 -6.52 -7.67
CA THR A 135 -9.57 -6.13 -7.47
C THR A 135 -9.28 -4.84 -8.24
N ILE A 136 -8.81 -3.78 -7.58
CA ILE A 136 -8.64 -2.46 -8.21
C ILE A 136 -7.51 -2.47 -9.26
N ALA A 137 -7.75 -1.77 -10.38
CA ALA A 137 -6.69 -1.30 -11.27
C ALA A 137 -6.57 0.22 -11.14
N TYR A 138 -5.35 0.71 -10.93
CA TYR A 138 -5.05 2.13 -10.79
C TYR A 138 -3.81 2.51 -11.60
N THR A 139 -3.67 3.79 -11.87
CA THR A 139 -2.51 4.41 -12.50
C THR A 139 -2.06 5.61 -11.69
N ILE A 140 -0.93 6.20 -12.07
CA ILE A 140 -0.45 7.45 -11.50
C ILE A 140 -1.02 8.62 -12.29
N ASP A 141 -1.70 9.55 -11.64
CA ASP A 141 -2.09 10.82 -12.25
C ASP A 141 -0.85 11.69 -12.44
N SER A 142 -0.37 11.78 -13.67
CA SER A 142 0.82 12.58 -14.02
C SER A 142 0.67 14.09 -13.77
N ASN A 143 -0.55 14.57 -13.51
CA ASN A 143 -0.79 15.96 -13.12
C ASN A 143 -0.62 16.20 -11.62
N VAL A 144 -0.56 15.13 -10.82
CA VAL A 144 -0.24 15.17 -9.41
C VAL A 144 1.24 14.90 -9.26
N THR A 145 1.95 15.85 -8.65
CA THR A 145 3.36 15.67 -8.33
C THR A 145 3.48 15.42 -6.83
N PRO A 146 3.96 14.24 -6.36
CA PRO A 146 4.14 13.92 -4.94
C PRO A 146 5.13 14.82 -4.17
N GLN A 147 5.60 15.91 -4.79
CA GLN A 147 6.68 16.78 -4.32
C GLN A 147 6.32 17.68 -3.13
N SER A 148 5.06 17.72 -2.70
CA SER A 148 4.63 18.56 -1.59
C SER A 148 3.85 17.77 -0.56
N HIS A 149 4.54 17.29 0.48
CA HIS A 149 3.88 17.00 1.75
C HIS A 149 3.52 18.34 2.40
N PRO A 150 2.26 18.60 2.78
CA PRO A 150 1.86 19.87 3.39
C PRO A 150 2.59 20.10 4.73
N ASN A 151 2.98 19.02 5.41
CA ASN A 151 3.81 19.07 6.59
C ASN A 151 5.32 19.05 6.24
N LYS A 152 5.96 20.23 6.30
CA LYS A 152 7.40 20.42 6.02
C LYS A 152 8.35 19.64 6.95
N SER A 153 7.88 19.16 8.12
CA SER A 153 8.73 18.39 9.03
C SER A 153 8.91 16.94 8.62
N VAL A 154 8.06 16.44 7.71
CA VAL A 154 7.99 15.02 7.31
C VAL A 154 8.79 14.75 6.03
N GLY A 155 9.13 15.80 5.26
CA GLY A 155 9.95 15.69 4.05
C GLY A 155 9.13 15.58 2.76
N TRP A 156 9.69 14.93 1.75
CA TRP A 156 9.08 14.71 0.43
C TRP A 156 8.91 13.22 0.20
N THR A 157 7.86 12.82 -0.52
CA THR A 157 7.58 11.42 -0.86
C THR A 157 8.21 11.08 -2.21
N GLU A 158 9.01 10.03 -2.27
CA GLU A 158 9.39 9.40 -3.54
C GLU A 158 8.31 8.39 -3.94
N LEU A 159 7.82 8.49 -5.17
CA LEU A 159 6.88 7.53 -5.73
C LEU A 159 7.62 6.68 -6.76
N GLU A 160 7.69 5.38 -6.49
CA GLU A 160 8.26 4.41 -7.41
C GLU A 160 7.23 3.36 -7.83
N VAL A 161 7.10 3.15 -9.14
CA VAL A 161 6.26 2.09 -9.70
C VAL A 161 7.17 0.91 -10.08
N LEU A 162 7.03 -0.19 -9.32
CA LEU A 162 7.87 -1.39 -9.48
C LEU A 162 7.20 -2.50 -10.30
N THR A 163 5.87 -2.50 -10.36
CA THR A 163 5.09 -3.48 -11.14
C THR A 163 3.93 -2.76 -11.84
N PHE A 164 3.50 -3.28 -13.00
CA PHE A 164 2.31 -2.77 -13.70
C PHE A 164 1.53 -3.91 -14.34
N ALA A 165 0.21 -3.81 -14.31
CA ALA A 165 -0.65 -4.73 -15.05
C ALA A 165 -0.66 -4.35 -16.54
N ILE A 166 -0.58 -5.35 -17.43
CA ILE A 166 -0.47 -5.13 -18.89
C ILE A 166 -1.77 -5.33 -19.66
N GLU A 167 -2.77 -5.96 -19.04
CA GLU A 167 -4.08 -6.25 -19.61
C GLU A 167 -5.13 -6.03 -18.52
N LEU A 168 -6.29 -5.48 -18.86
CA LEU A 168 -7.45 -5.36 -17.96
C LEU A 168 -8.51 -6.40 -18.35
N ASP A 169 -9.23 -6.92 -17.37
CA ASP A 169 -10.37 -7.83 -17.65
C ASP A 169 -11.39 -7.14 -18.57
N GLY A 170 -11.76 -7.82 -19.66
CA GLY A 170 -12.73 -7.32 -20.65
C GLY A 170 -12.16 -6.35 -21.71
N ASN A 171 -10.89 -5.95 -21.61
CA ASN A 171 -10.17 -5.23 -22.66
C ASN A 171 -9.11 -6.16 -23.28
N GLY A 172 -9.56 -7.18 -24.00
CA GLY A 172 -8.73 -7.78 -25.04
C GLY A 172 -8.66 -6.84 -26.26
N PRO A 173 -7.66 -6.99 -27.14
CA PRO A 173 -7.70 -6.37 -28.47
C PRO A 173 -8.97 -6.75 -29.26
#